data_AF-A0AAD6ZDP0-F1
#
_entry.id   AF-A0AAD6ZDP0-F1
#
_cell.length_a   1.000
_cell.length_b   1.000
_cell.length_c   1.000
_cell.angle_alpha   90.00
_cell.angle_beta   90.00
_cell.angle_gamma   90.00
#
_symmetry.space_group_name_H-M   'P 1'
#
loop_
_entity.id
_entity.type
_entity.pdbx_description
1 polymer ?
#
loop_
_entity_poly.entity_id
_entity_poly.type
_entity_poly.pdbx_seq_one_letter_code
_entity_poly.pdbx_strand_id
1 'polypeptide(L)'
;MNKPTECFYNKDGNWYYAGVYKVFRLEDLTTKEWEALSAKTTQAFIKDTLTGRKNTSPQNIYETAQLYAAHVLHVACVGLRCVGFNQGVYRGVLEQAAAARVAHSSGKGGLGMG
;
A
#
# COMPACT_ATOMS: atom_id res chain seq x y z
N MET A 1 -6.09 1.94 15.14
CA MET A 1 -5.95 0.49 14.95
C MET A 1 -4.85 -0.01 15.88
N ASN A 2 -5.18 -0.70 16.97
CA ASN A 2 -4.19 -1.07 18.00
C ASN A 2 -3.61 -2.48 17.85
N LYS A 3 -4.20 -3.32 17.00
CA LYS A 3 -3.75 -4.70 16.79
C LYS A 3 -2.61 -4.74 15.76
N PRO A 4 -1.50 -5.45 16.04
CA PRO A 4 -0.50 -5.73 15.02
C PRO A 4 -1.09 -6.53 13.85
N THR A 5 -0.55 -6.31 12.65
CA THR A 5 -1.03 -6.89 11.39
C THR A 5 0.12 -7.56 10.66
N GLU A 6 -0.16 -8.70 10.00
CA GLU A 6 0.78 -9.37 9.11
C GLU A 6 0.98 -8.55 7.82
N CYS A 7 2.23 -8.22 7.48
CA CYS A 7 2.54 -7.44 6.29
C CYS A 7 3.26 -8.28 5.23
N PHE A 8 2.93 -8.00 3.98
CA PHE A 8 3.52 -8.60 2.80
C PHE A 8 3.85 -7.50 1.80
N TYR A 9 4.92 -7.67 1.02
CA TYR A 9 5.22 -6.76 -0.08
C TYR A 9 5.46 -7.55 -1.37
N ASN A 10 5.10 -6.94 -2.50
CA ASN A 10 5.38 -7.48 -3.82
C ASN A 10 6.60 -6.79 -4.42
N LYS A 11 7.55 -7.56 -4.93
CA LYS A 11 8.68 -7.07 -5.69
C LYS A 11 8.98 -8.03 -6.85
N ASP A 12 9.02 -7.48 -8.06
CA ASP A 12 9.30 -8.23 -9.29
C ASP A 12 8.38 -9.45 -9.47
N GLY A 13 7.09 -9.28 -9.15
CA GLY A 13 6.07 -10.33 -9.21
C GLY A 13 6.10 -11.33 -8.05
N ASN A 14 7.10 -11.27 -7.18
CA ASN A 14 7.23 -12.15 -6.04
C ASN A 14 6.67 -11.50 -4.77
N TRP A 15 5.90 -12.26 -4.00
CA TRP A 15 5.38 -11.85 -2.70
C TRP A 15 6.31 -12.29 -1.57
N TYR A 16 6.64 -11.37 -0.69
CA TYR A 16 7.51 -11.60 0.47
C TYR A 16 6.74 -11.31 1.75
N TYR A 17 6.86 -12.21 2.71
CA TYR A 17 6.37 -11.96 4.06
C TYR A 17 7.34 -11.04 4.81
N ALA A 18 6.85 -9.89 5.26
CA ALA A 18 7.65 -8.85 5.89
C ALA A 18 7.72 -8.98 7.41
N GLY A 19 6.75 -9.66 8.04
CA GLY A 19 6.61 -9.76 9.49
C GLY A 19 5.31 -9.16 10.01
N VAL A 20 5.26 -9.00 11.33
CA VAL A 20 4.13 -8.43 12.07
C VAL A 20 4.42 -6.97 12.36
N TYR A 21 3.55 -6.06 11.93
CA TYR A 21 3.72 -4.62 12.09
C TYR A 21 2.62 -4.00 12.94
N LYS A 22 3.00 -3.05 13.79
CA LYS A 22 2.06 -2.19 14.50
C LYS A 22 1.97 -0.83 13.81
N VAL A 23 0.74 -0.39 13.56
CA VAL A 23 0.45 0.94 13.05
C VAL A 23 0.42 1.93 14.21
N PHE A 24 1.00 3.11 14.00
CA PHE A 24 0.90 4.22 14.95
C PHE A 24 0.71 5.55 14.22
N ARG A 25 0.10 6.51 14.90
CA ARG A 25 -0.14 7.84 14.34
C ARG A 25 1.14 8.67 14.46
N LEU A 26 1.58 9.23 13.34
CA LEU A 26 2.60 10.27 13.31
C LEU A 26 1.92 11.64 13.30
N GLU A 27 2.69 12.69 13.56
CA GLU A 27 2.24 14.06 13.36
C GLU A 27 1.83 14.28 11.90
N ASP A 28 0.87 15.17 11.70
CA ASP A 28 0.47 15.57 10.35
C ASP A 28 1.62 16.27 9.64
N LEU A 29 1.65 16.07 8.34
CA LEU A 29 2.66 16.67 7.49
C LEU A 29 2.57 18.20 7.61
N THR A 30 3.65 18.86 8.00
CA THR A 30 3.69 20.32 8.20
C THR A 30 3.60 21.08 6.88
N THR A 31 3.33 22.38 6.92
CA THR A 31 3.33 23.24 5.73
C THR A 31 4.66 23.17 4.96
N LYS A 32 5.79 23.17 5.68
CA LYS A 32 7.13 23.09 5.06
C LYS A 32 7.36 21.74 4.38
N GLU A 33 6.93 20.65 5.00
CA GLU A 33 7.03 19.33 4.40
C GLU A 33 6.11 19.20 3.18
N TRP A 34 4.94 19.84 3.21
CA TRP A 34 4.01 19.86 2.08
C TRP A 34 4.62 20.55 0.87
N GLU A 35 5.22 21.72 1.08
CA GLU A 35 5.93 22.46 0.04
C GLU A 35 7.12 21.69 -0.55
N ALA A 36 7.73 20.80 0.23
CA ALA A 36 8.83 19.94 -0.22
C ALA A 36 8.36 18.71 -1.02
N LEU A 37 7.06 18.40 -1.06
CA LEU A 37 6.55 17.28 -1.83
C LEU A 37 6.64 17.54 -3.34
N SER A 38 6.88 16.46 -4.10
CA SER A 38 6.85 16.56 -5.57
C SER A 38 5.44 16.89 -6.08
N ALA A 39 5.36 17.58 -7.22
CA ALA A 39 4.09 17.89 -7.89
C ALA A 39 3.24 16.65 -8.19
N LYS A 40 3.89 15.52 -8.48
CA LYS A 40 3.21 14.23 -8.69
C LYS A 40 2.53 13.74 -7.42
N THR A 41 3.22 13.87 -6.28
CA THR A 41 2.71 13.43 -4.98
C THR A 41 1.55 14.32 -4.51
N THR A 42 1.68 15.63 -4.62
CA THR A 42 0.62 16.57 -4.23
C THR A 42 -0.62 16.40 -5.11
N GLN A 43 -0.47 16.22 -6.42
CA GLN A 43 -1.59 15.89 -7.31
C GLN A 43 -2.27 14.57 -6.93
N ALA A 44 -1.51 13.56 -6.51
CA ALA A 44 -2.10 12.29 -6.07
C ALA A 44 -2.99 12.49 -4.84
N PHE A 45 -2.56 13.26 -3.84
CA PHE A 45 -3.38 13.59 -2.68
C PHE A 45 -4.64 14.39 -3.03
N ILE A 46 -4.54 15.39 -3.92
CA ILE A 46 -5.69 16.17 -4.37
C ILE A 46 -6.70 15.26 -5.09
N LYS A 47 -6.22 14.39 -5.99
CA LYS A 47 -7.08 13.45 -6.71
C LYS A 47 -7.74 12.44 -5.77
N ASP A 48 -6.99 11.90 -4.81
CA ASP A 48 -7.52 10.97 -3.82
C ASP A 48 -8.62 11.61 -2.96
N THR A 49 -8.39 12.86 -2.52
CA THR A 49 -9.39 13.66 -1.78
C THR A 49 -10.69 13.87 -2.55
N LEU A 50 -10.62 13.96 -3.88
CA LEU A 50 -11.77 14.15 -4.77
C LEU A 50 -12.34 12.81 -5.29
N THR A 51 -11.74 11.68 -4.93
CA THR A 51 -12.16 10.37 -5.43
C THR A 51 -13.56 10.02 -4.91
N GLY A 52 -14.39 9.44 -5.79
CA GLY A 52 -15.78 9.09 -5.49
C GLY A 52 -16.79 10.24 -5.62
N ARG A 53 -16.34 11.49 -5.86
CA ARG A 53 -17.23 12.60 -6.17
C ARG A 53 -17.63 12.57 -7.65
N LYS A 54 -18.93 12.64 -7.92
CA LYS A 54 -19.46 12.84 -9.28
C LYS A 54 -19.29 14.33 -9.66
N ASN A 55 -18.97 14.62 -10.92
CA ASN A 55 -18.83 15.97 -11.49
C ASN A 55 -17.67 16.82 -10.93
N THR A 56 -16.50 16.22 -10.69
CA THR A 56 -15.30 16.97 -10.32
C THR A 56 -14.85 17.88 -11.48
N SER A 57 -15.01 19.19 -11.30
CA SER A 57 -14.57 20.21 -12.27
C SER A 57 -13.13 20.66 -12.01
N PRO A 58 -12.45 21.33 -12.98
CA PRO A 58 -11.15 21.95 -12.75
C PRO A 58 -11.13 22.91 -11.55
N GLN A 59 -12.26 23.60 -11.29
CA GLN A 59 -12.40 24.51 -10.15
C GLN A 59 -12.28 23.75 -8.81
N ASN A 60 -12.89 22.57 -8.68
CA ASN A 60 -12.80 21.79 -7.46
C ASN A 60 -11.37 21.31 -7.18
N ILE A 61 -10.62 20.99 -8.23
CA ILE A 61 -9.20 20.61 -8.13
C ILE A 61 -8.38 21.79 -7.63
N TYR A 62 -8.60 22.98 -8.20
CA TYR A 62 -7.92 24.20 -7.80
C TYR A 62 -8.19 24.55 -6.34
N GLU A 63 -9.46 24.58 -5.92
CA GLU A 63 -9.85 24.90 -4.54
C GLU A 63 -9.27 23.89 -3.54
N THR A 64 -9.32 22.60 -3.85
CA THR A 64 -8.74 21.55 -3.00
C THR A 64 -7.23 21.74 -2.85
N ALA A 65 -6.54 22.11 -3.94
CA ALA A 65 -5.11 22.41 -3.88
C ALA A 65 -4.81 23.62 -2.98
N GLN A 66 -5.62 24.68 -3.07
CA GLN A 66 -5.48 25.86 -2.20
C GLN A 66 -5.72 25.51 -0.73
N LEU A 67 -6.69 24.63 -0.42
CA LEU A 67 -6.93 24.19 0.96
C LEU A 67 -5.74 23.43 1.55
N TYR A 68 -5.05 22.61 0.77
CA TYR A 68 -3.80 21.98 1.22
C TYR A 68 -2.66 22.99 1.38
N ALA A 69 -2.49 23.92 0.43
CA ALA A 69 -1.45 24.95 0.48
C ALA A 69 -1.64 25.91 1.67
N ALA A 70 -2.89 26.25 2.00
CA ALA A 70 -3.25 27.05 3.16
C ALA A 70 -3.25 26.23 4.47
N HIS A 71 -2.89 24.94 4.41
CA HIS A 71 -2.85 24.03 5.55
C HIS A 71 -4.19 23.93 6.30
N VAL A 72 -5.31 24.08 5.58
CA VAL A 72 -6.67 23.80 6.08
C VAL A 72 -6.98 22.32 5.93
N LEU A 73 -6.48 21.69 4.86
CA LEU A 73 -6.41 20.24 4.72
C LEU A 73 -5.01 19.76 5.08
N HIS A 74 -4.96 18.70 5.88
CA HIS A 74 -3.71 18.11 6.36
C HIS A 74 -3.56 16.69 5.81
N VAL A 75 -2.32 16.26 5.58
CA VAL A 75 -2.02 14.87 5.22
C VAL A 75 -1.77 14.08 6.49
N ALA A 76 -2.65 13.12 6.76
CA ALA A 76 -2.51 12.19 7.87
C ALA A 76 -1.34 11.23 7.61
N CYS A 77 -0.35 11.27 8.50
CA CYS A 77 0.81 10.38 8.46
C CYS A 77 0.63 9.20 9.42
N VAL A 78 0.86 7.99 8.92
CA VAL A 78 0.88 6.76 9.73
C VAL A 78 2.22 6.08 9.61
N GLY A 79 2.77 5.69 10.75
CA GLY A 79 4.01 4.92 10.83
C GLY A 79 3.71 3.43 10.93
N LEU A 80 4.60 2.62 10.34
CA LEU A 80 4.62 1.18 10.49
C LEU A 80 5.89 0.78 11.24
N ARG A 81 5.74 0.05 12.35
CA ARG A 81 6.88 -0.51 13.11
C ARG A 81 6.80 -2.02 13.09
N CYS A 82 7.87 -2.69 12.67
CA CYS A 82 7.98 -4.13 12.82
C CYS A 82 8.07 -4.47 14.32
N VAL A 83 7.18 -5.35 14.79
CA VAL A 83 7.08 -5.76 16.20
C VAL A 83 7.26 -7.26 16.38
N GLY A 84 7.42 -8.01 15.28
CA GLY A 84 7.66 -9.44 15.36
C GLY A 84 7.65 -10.12 13.99
N PHE A 85 7.77 -11.44 14.03
CA PHE A 85 7.76 -12.28 12.83
C PHE A 85 7.05 -13.59 13.16
N ASN A 86 5.98 -13.89 12.42
CA ASN A 86 5.18 -15.07 12.63
C ASN A 86 5.75 -16.25 11.84
N GLN A 87 6.49 -17.11 12.54
CA GLN A 87 7.10 -18.30 11.93
C GLN A 87 6.07 -19.29 11.36
N GLY A 88 4.88 -19.36 11.96
CA GLY A 88 3.80 -20.23 11.47
C GLY A 88 3.29 -19.77 10.10
N VAL A 89 3.02 -18.46 9.96
CA VAL A 89 2.65 -17.86 8.68
C VAL A 89 3.76 -18.03 7.66
N TYR A 90 4.99 -17.70 8.02
CA TYR A 90 6.13 -17.83 7.12
C TYR A 90 6.28 -19.26 6.58
N ARG A 91 6.26 -20.25 7.47
CA ARG A 91 6.38 -21.66 7.09
C ARG A 91 5.20 -22.14 6.25
N GLY A 92 3.98 -21.75 6.60
CA GLY A 92 2.79 -22.04 5.80
C GLY A 92 2.84 -21.45 4.39
N VAL A 93 3.37 -20.23 4.24
CA VAL A 93 3.58 -19.60 2.93
C VAL A 93 4.62 -20.37 2.11
N LEU A 94 5.72 -20.82 2.72
CA LEU A 94 6.73 -21.63 2.03
C LEU A 94 6.18 -22.99 1.59
N GLU A 95 5.44 -23.67 2.46
CA GLU A 95 4.81 -24.96 2.17
C GLU A 95 3.80 -24.82 1.02
N GLN A 96 2.95 -23.79 1.06
CA GLN A 96 2.00 -23.51 -0.02
C GLN A 96 2.70 -23.15 -1.34
N ALA A 97 3.76 -22.37 -1.30
CA ALA A 97 4.55 -22.03 -2.48
C ALA A 97 5.20 -23.28 -3.10
N ALA A 98 5.68 -24.21 -2.29
CA ALA A 98 6.21 -25.49 -2.75
C ALA A 98 5.11 -26.34 -3.42
N ALA A 99 3.94 -26.47 -2.78
CA ALA A 99 2.80 -27.21 -3.34
C ALA A 99 2.31 -26.62 -4.67
N ALA A 100 2.20 -25.30 -4.77
CA ALA A 100 1.77 -24.61 -5.99
C ALA A 100 2.76 -24.83 -7.16
N ARG A 101 4.07 -24.87 -6.89
CA ARG A 101 5.09 -25.18 -7.91
C ARG A 101 4.98 -26.61 -8.43
N VAL A 102 4.74 -27.57 -7.53
CA VAL A 102 4.54 -28.98 -7.91
C VAL A 102 3.29 -29.11 -8.78
N ALA A 103 2.15 -28.56 -8.36
CA ALA A 103 0.91 -28.59 -9.13
C ALA A 103 1.06 -27.94 -10.53
N HIS A 104 1.80 -26.82 -10.62
CA HIS A 104 2.09 -26.18 -11.91
C HIS A 104 2.99 -27.06 -12.81
N SER A 105 3.93 -27.81 -12.24
CA SER A 105 4.80 -28.72 -13.01
C SER A 105 4.07 -29.98 -13.48
N SER A 106 3.15 -30.52 -12.66
CA SER A 106 2.34 -31.70 -13.00
C SER A 106 1.29 -31.44 -14.08
N GLY A 107 0.90 -30.18 -14.32
CA GLY A 107 -0.04 -29.79 -15.38
C GLY A 107 0.54 -29.71 -16.80
N LYS A 108 1.85 -29.91 -17.00
CA LYS A 108 2.50 -29.90 -18.33
C LYS A 108 2.81 -31.30 -18.90
N GLY A 109 2.35 -32.37 -18.25
CA GLY A 109 2.69 -33.75 -18.61
C GLY A 109 1.62 -34.56 -19.36
N GLY A 110 0.57 -33.94 -19.91
CA GLY A 110 -0.55 -34.69 -20.48
C GLY A 110 -1.18 -34.04 -21.71
N LEU A 111 -0.55 -34.20 -22.87
CA LEU A 111 -1.18 -34.24 -24.20
C LEU A 111 -0.16 -34.80 -25.20
N GLY A 112 0.15 -36.08 -25.02
CA GLY A 112 0.71 -36.94 -26.05
C GLY A 112 -0.33 -38.01 -26.38
N MET A 113 -1.24 -37.71 -27.29
CA MET A 113 -2.00 -38.69 -28.08
C MET A 113 -2.28 -38.06 -29.45
N GLY A 114 -1.75 -38.70 -30.50
CA GLY A 114 -1.86 -38.31 -31.90
C GLY A 114 -0.66 -38.79 -32.68
#